data_AF-A0AAP7ZPF5-F1
#
_entry.id   AF-A0AAP7ZPF5-F1
#
_cell.length_a   1.000
_cell.length_b   1.000
_cell.length_c   1.000
_cell.angle_alpha   90.00
_cell.angle_beta   90.00
_cell.angle_gamma   90.00
#
_symmetry.space_group_name_H-M   'P 1'
#
loop_
_entity.id
_entity.type
_entity.pdbx_description
1 polymer ?
#
loop_
_entity_poly.entity_id
_entity_poly.type
_entity_poly.pdbx_seq_one_letter_code
_entity_poly.pdbx_strand_id
1 'polypeptide(L)'
;MTMRTEADPTVWQGRVDAEEGALGHRWHQVVRGIDAASPLTGAVALAGFACDAGVARNHGRTGAQAGPAAIRRMLANLPARPGRAIVDAGDVTCPGDALEAAQDALSGVLHGLLDRGAFPIGLGGGHEIAWASFGGLARHLAARSAQPLRIGILNLDAHFDLRAGERGSSGTPFRQIAEDCARRGWPFHYACLGISAYANTEALFARARQLGVRWLRDDEMDLPHLPRVLQTVDTFLAEVDHVYLTMCLDVLPAGVAPGVSAPSARGVAMEVIEPIVDRVAVSGKLRLADVAELNPSLDIDNHTARVAARLVARVVDGVAPRGAAHG
;
A
#
# COMPACT_ATOMS: atom_id res chain seq x y z
N MET A 1 23.50 6.11 -11.94
CA MET A 1 22.26 6.91 -11.90
C MET A 1 21.62 6.67 -10.55
N THR A 2 21.29 7.72 -9.80
CA THR A 2 20.63 7.56 -8.49
C THR A 2 19.23 7.01 -8.70
N MET A 3 18.86 5.92 -8.02
CA MET A 3 17.51 5.31 -8.10
C MET A 3 16.44 6.15 -7.39
N ARG A 4 16.77 7.36 -6.93
CA ARG A 4 15.87 8.26 -6.20
C ARG A 4 15.69 9.54 -6.97
N THR A 5 14.45 9.99 -7.07
CA THR A 5 14.07 11.31 -7.59
C THR A 5 13.41 12.13 -6.49
N GLU A 6 13.56 13.45 -6.58
CA GLU A 6 12.85 14.37 -5.68
C GLU A 6 11.35 14.43 -6.02
N ALA A 7 10.57 15.04 -5.14
CA ALA A 7 9.15 15.29 -5.41
C ALA A 7 9.01 16.20 -6.64
N ASP A 8 8.20 15.76 -7.60
CA ASP A 8 7.87 16.57 -8.78
C ASP A 8 6.76 17.58 -8.41
N PRO A 9 7.04 18.89 -8.35
CA PRO A 9 6.01 19.86 -8.00
C PRO A 9 4.94 19.98 -9.10
N THR A 10 5.23 19.57 -10.34
CA THR A 10 4.30 19.74 -11.46
C THR A 10 3.07 18.82 -11.41
N VAL A 11 3.14 17.72 -10.64
CA VAL A 11 1.97 16.85 -10.43
C VAL A 11 1.01 17.41 -9.37
N TRP A 12 1.46 18.35 -8.55
CA TRP A 12 0.68 19.00 -7.50
C TRP A 12 0.08 20.30 -8.04
N GLN A 13 -0.93 20.16 -8.89
CA GLN A 13 -1.71 21.28 -9.43
C GLN A 13 -3.21 20.92 -9.49
N GLY A 14 -4.08 21.93 -9.41
CA GLY A 14 -5.52 21.69 -9.39
C GLY A 14 -6.34 22.98 -9.34
N ARG A 15 -7.63 22.81 -9.02
CA ARG A 15 -8.59 23.89 -8.85
C ARG A 15 -8.28 24.69 -7.58
N VAL A 16 -8.30 26.01 -7.66
CA VAL A 16 -8.18 26.88 -6.49
C VAL A 16 -9.51 27.57 -6.24
N ASP A 17 -10.11 27.31 -5.07
CA ASP A 17 -11.36 27.90 -4.60
C ASP A 17 -11.04 29.11 -3.69
N ALA A 18 -10.57 30.22 -4.29
CA ALA A 18 -10.05 31.37 -3.55
C ALA A 18 -11.13 32.05 -2.69
N GLU A 19 -12.38 31.98 -3.12
CA GLU A 19 -13.56 32.50 -2.44
C GLU A 19 -13.85 31.79 -1.10
N GLU A 20 -13.41 30.54 -0.95
CA GLU A 20 -13.59 29.72 0.26
C GLU A 20 -12.43 29.87 1.27
N GLY A 21 -11.43 30.71 0.95
CA GLY A 21 -10.25 30.93 1.78
C GLY A 21 -9.53 29.63 2.16
N ALA A 22 -9.06 29.54 3.40
CA ALA A 22 -8.31 28.37 3.88
C ALA A 22 -9.13 27.07 3.94
N LEU A 23 -10.46 27.15 3.99
CA LEU A 23 -11.35 25.99 4.00
C LEU A 23 -11.53 25.37 2.61
N GLY A 24 -11.25 26.14 1.55
CA GLY A 24 -11.23 25.67 0.16
C GLY A 24 -9.94 24.97 -0.26
N HIS A 25 -8.98 24.80 0.66
CA HIS A 25 -7.69 24.22 0.31
C HIS A 25 -7.80 22.77 -0.17
N ARG A 26 -7.05 22.46 -1.22
CA ARG A 26 -6.86 21.12 -1.78
C ARG A 26 -5.45 20.61 -1.52
N TRP A 27 -5.22 19.32 -1.79
CA TRP A 27 -3.93 18.68 -1.50
C TRP A 27 -2.75 19.40 -2.14
N HIS A 28 -2.86 19.83 -3.40
CA HIS A 28 -1.78 20.57 -4.06
C HIS A 28 -1.40 21.90 -3.38
N GLN A 29 -2.27 22.48 -2.56
CA GLN A 29 -1.98 23.70 -1.80
C GLN A 29 -1.33 23.43 -0.45
N VAL A 30 -1.36 22.19 0.03
CA VAL A 30 -0.88 21.82 1.38
C VAL A 30 0.27 20.81 1.38
N VAL A 31 0.41 20.01 0.33
CA VAL A 31 1.49 19.03 0.16
C VAL A 31 2.80 19.77 -0.09
N ARG A 32 3.87 19.32 0.56
CA ARG A 32 5.21 19.91 0.47
C ARG A 32 6.26 18.85 0.22
N GLY A 33 7.37 19.24 -0.43
CA GLY A 33 8.56 18.39 -0.47
C GLY A 33 9.18 18.20 0.92
N ILE A 34 10.02 17.18 1.05
CA ILE A 34 10.73 16.87 2.30
C ILE A 34 12.12 17.48 2.29
N ASP A 35 12.45 18.27 3.32
CA ASP A 35 13.83 18.60 3.67
C ASP A 35 14.47 17.42 4.44
N ALA A 36 15.71 17.06 4.13
CA ALA A 36 16.40 15.88 4.65
C ALA A 36 16.53 15.86 6.18
N ALA A 37 16.63 17.03 6.83
CA ALA A 37 16.92 17.14 8.25
C ALA A 37 15.69 17.34 9.15
N SER A 38 14.51 17.64 8.60
CA SER A 38 13.37 18.04 9.44
C SER A 38 12.68 16.85 10.12
N PRO A 39 12.27 16.96 11.39
CA PRO A 39 11.31 16.02 11.97
C PRO A 39 10.02 15.97 11.14
N LEU A 40 9.42 14.79 11.00
CA LEU A 40 8.16 14.57 10.30
C LEU A 40 7.06 14.05 11.24
N THR A 41 7.23 14.27 12.55
CA THR A 41 6.31 13.79 13.59
C THR A 41 4.88 14.20 13.27
N GLY A 42 4.01 13.20 13.12
CA GLY A 42 2.58 13.42 12.86
C GLY A 42 2.22 13.72 11.40
N ALA A 43 3.21 13.88 10.51
CA ALA A 43 2.97 14.04 9.08
C ALA A 43 2.69 12.68 8.40
N VAL A 44 1.89 12.72 7.34
CA VAL A 44 1.80 11.62 6.37
C VAL A 44 2.80 11.86 5.26
N ALA A 45 3.62 10.86 4.93
CA ALA A 45 4.62 10.94 3.88
C ALA A 45 4.26 10.02 2.71
N LEU A 46 4.09 10.58 1.52
CA LEU A 46 3.91 9.81 0.29
C LEU A 46 5.28 9.45 -0.27
N ALA A 47 5.51 8.18 -0.61
CA ALA A 47 6.74 7.74 -1.27
C ALA A 47 6.39 6.85 -2.46
N GLY A 48 6.82 7.22 -3.67
CA GLY A 48 6.50 6.44 -4.86
C GLY A 48 7.52 5.37 -5.17
N PHE A 49 7.06 4.30 -5.77
CA PHE A 49 7.87 3.22 -6.31
C PHE A 49 7.55 3.05 -7.79
N ALA A 50 8.28 3.76 -8.64
CA ALA A 50 8.13 3.73 -10.09
C ALA A 50 8.85 2.49 -10.66
N CYS A 51 8.24 1.32 -10.44
CA CYS A 51 8.77 0.02 -10.83
C CYS A 51 7.64 -0.94 -11.22
N ASP A 52 7.82 -1.64 -12.34
CA ASP A 52 7.00 -2.78 -12.79
C ASP A 52 7.85 -3.94 -13.31
N ALA A 53 9.14 -3.98 -12.96
CA ALA A 53 10.04 -5.07 -13.31
C ALA A 53 9.56 -6.41 -12.73
N GLY A 54 8.98 -6.40 -11.53
CA GLY A 54 8.37 -7.57 -10.90
C GLY A 54 7.10 -8.02 -11.62
N VAL A 55 6.29 -7.08 -12.12
CA VAL A 55 5.14 -7.39 -12.99
C VAL A 55 5.62 -8.11 -14.26
N ALA A 56 6.64 -7.59 -14.92
CA ALA A 56 7.26 -8.23 -16.10
C ALA A 56 7.78 -9.64 -15.78
N ARG A 57 8.49 -9.81 -14.66
CA ARG A 57 8.99 -11.13 -14.19
C ARG A 57 7.86 -12.11 -13.89
N ASN A 58 6.70 -11.63 -13.49
CA ASN A 58 5.50 -12.43 -13.21
C ASN A 58 4.57 -12.56 -14.45
N HIS A 59 5.07 -12.23 -15.65
CA HIS A 59 4.34 -12.33 -16.92
C HIS A 59 3.06 -11.46 -16.99
N GLY A 60 3.02 -10.38 -16.22
CA GLY A 60 1.94 -9.39 -16.27
C GLY A 60 2.13 -8.35 -17.37
N ARG A 61 1.20 -7.40 -17.44
CA ARG A 61 1.22 -6.27 -18.38
C ARG A 61 1.91 -5.07 -17.72
N THR A 62 3.08 -4.70 -18.22
CA THR A 62 3.87 -3.56 -17.74
C THR A 62 3.19 -2.22 -18.01
N GLY A 63 3.59 -1.18 -17.28
CA GLY A 63 3.03 0.17 -17.27
C GLY A 63 2.78 0.70 -15.87
N ALA A 64 2.82 -0.17 -14.85
CA ALA A 64 2.60 0.21 -13.46
C ALA A 64 3.70 1.13 -12.90
N GLN A 65 4.88 1.19 -13.51
CA GLN A 65 5.91 2.17 -13.13
C GLN A 65 5.41 3.64 -13.20
N ALA A 66 4.37 3.92 -14.00
CA ALA A 66 3.75 5.26 -14.10
C ALA A 66 2.64 5.49 -13.05
N GLY A 67 2.28 4.46 -12.28
CA GLY A 67 1.27 4.48 -11.22
C GLY A 67 1.48 5.60 -10.19
N PRO A 68 2.69 5.78 -9.60
CA PRO A 68 2.90 6.77 -8.55
C PRO A 68 2.52 8.20 -9.00
N ALA A 69 2.93 8.59 -10.21
CA ALA A 69 2.61 9.91 -10.77
C ALA A 69 1.10 10.06 -11.10
N ALA A 70 0.45 8.99 -11.56
CA ALA A 70 -0.99 9.00 -11.83
C ALA A 70 -1.82 9.15 -10.55
N ILE A 71 -1.44 8.45 -9.47
CA ILE A 71 -2.10 8.58 -8.16
C ILE A 71 -1.94 10.01 -7.62
N ARG A 72 -0.72 10.56 -7.64
CA ARG A 72 -0.48 11.94 -7.18
C ARG A 72 -1.33 12.97 -7.92
N ARG A 73 -1.43 12.87 -9.25
CA ARG A 73 -2.29 13.78 -10.04
C ARG A 73 -3.75 13.74 -9.60
N MET A 74 -4.27 12.56 -9.22
CA MET A 74 -5.65 12.45 -8.74
C MET A 74 -5.79 12.92 -7.28
N LEU A 75 -4.79 12.71 -6.44
CA LEU A 75 -4.74 13.25 -5.07
C LEU A 75 -4.70 14.78 -5.06
N ALA A 76 -3.93 15.40 -5.95
CA ALA A 76 -3.66 16.85 -5.98
C ALA A 76 -4.93 17.72 -5.93
N ASN A 77 -6.00 17.28 -6.57
CA ASN A 77 -7.25 18.02 -6.66
C ASN A 77 -8.30 17.60 -5.62
N LEU A 78 -7.99 16.67 -4.69
CA LEU A 78 -8.88 16.34 -3.59
C LEU A 78 -8.91 17.47 -2.54
N PRO A 79 -10.03 17.67 -1.83
CA PRO A 79 -10.07 18.57 -0.67
C PRO A 79 -9.05 18.16 0.39
N ALA A 80 -8.32 19.13 0.93
CA ALA A 80 -7.42 18.92 2.05
C ALA A 80 -8.18 19.00 3.37
N ARG A 81 -7.88 18.09 4.31
CA ARG A 81 -8.39 18.20 5.67
C ARG A 81 -7.55 19.19 6.49
N PRO A 82 -8.17 20.12 7.23
CA PRO A 82 -7.43 21.03 8.11
C PRO A 82 -6.55 20.27 9.11
N GLY A 83 -5.37 20.82 9.41
CA GLY A 83 -4.46 20.27 10.43
C GLY A 83 -3.69 19.01 10.01
N ARG A 84 -3.88 18.48 8.80
CA ARG A 84 -3.10 17.34 8.30
C ARG A 84 -1.86 17.83 7.55
N ALA A 85 -0.68 17.53 8.08
CA ALA A 85 0.57 17.71 7.36
C ALA A 85 0.80 16.53 6.40
N ILE A 86 0.97 16.82 5.12
CA ILE A 86 1.25 15.84 4.07
C ILE A 86 2.54 16.26 3.37
N VAL A 87 3.46 15.32 3.21
CA VAL A 87 4.73 15.54 2.52
C VAL A 87 4.94 14.52 1.40
N ASP A 88 5.64 14.93 0.36
CA ASP A 88 6.03 14.06 -0.75
C ASP A 88 7.54 13.78 -0.69
N ALA A 89 7.89 12.50 -0.53
CA ALA A 89 9.26 12.03 -0.42
C ALA A 89 9.95 11.79 -1.76
N GLY A 90 9.24 12.04 -2.87
CA GLY A 90 9.67 11.70 -4.22
C GLY A 90 9.47 10.22 -4.54
N ASP A 91 10.21 9.74 -5.53
CA ASP A 91 10.08 8.37 -6.03
C ASP A 91 11.40 7.60 -5.94
N VAL A 92 11.28 6.29 -5.83
CA VAL A 92 12.33 5.34 -6.17
C VAL A 92 12.02 4.71 -7.53
N THR A 93 12.98 4.73 -8.44
CA THR A 93 12.86 4.19 -9.80
C THR A 93 13.59 2.86 -9.94
N CYS A 94 13.10 1.97 -10.81
CA CYS A 94 13.76 0.71 -11.13
C CYS A 94 14.35 0.75 -12.56
N PRO A 95 15.67 1.00 -12.72
CA PRO A 95 16.28 0.96 -14.04
C PRO A 95 16.36 -0.49 -14.56
N GLY A 96 15.66 -0.76 -15.66
CA GLY A 96 15.63 -2.09 -16.26
C GLY A 96 15.11 -3.14 -15.28
N ASP A 97 15.87 -4.21 -15.08
CA ASP A 97 15.50 -5.36 -14.24
C ASP A 97 16.16 -5.33 -12.84
N ALA A 98 16.54 -4.15 -12.34
CA ALA A 98 17.23 -3.98 -11.05
C ALA A 98 16.28 -3.99 -9.82
N LEU A 99 15.27 -4.86 -9.84
CA LEU A 99 14.16 -4.88 -8.87
C LEU A 99 14.64 -4.92 -7.41
N GLU A 100 15.55 -5.84 -7.08
CA GLU A 100 16.03 -6.04 -5.72
C GLU A 100 16.72 -4.79 -5.15
N ALA A 101 17.50 -4.09 -5.97
CA ALA A 101 18.17 -2.85 -5.58
C ALA A 101 17.17 -1.70 -5.43
N ALA A 102 16.16 -1.61 -6.30
CA ALA A 102 15.09 -0.62 -6.19
C ALA A 102 14.23 -0.87 -4.93
N GLN A 103 13.93 -2.13 -4.61
CA GLN A 103 13.22 -2.50 -3.38
C GLN A 103 14.02 -2.16 -2.12
N ASP A 104 15.33 -2.39 -2.12
CA ASP A 104 16.21 -2.00 -1.00
C ASP A 104 16.25 -0.47 -0.81
N ALA A 105 16.35 0.27 -1.92
CA ALA A 105 16.30 1.73 -1.90
C ALA A 105 14.98 2.26 -1.33
N LEU A 106 13.83 1.73 -1.77
CA LEU A 106 12.53 2.12 -1.22
C LEU A 106 12.40 1.71 0.25
N SER A 107 12.87 0.51 0.62
CA SER A 107 12.91 0.05 2.01
C SER A 107 13.68 1.04 2.90
N GLY A 108 14.83 1.55 2.42
CA GLY A 108 15.60 2.59 3.10
C GLY A 108 14.86 3.92 3.23
N VAL A 109 14.13 4.35 2.20
CA VAL A 109 13.29 5.56 2.25
C VAL A 109 12.18 5.42 3.30
N LEU A 110 11.42 4.33 3.25
CA LEU A 110 10.32 4.07 4.19
C LEU A 110 10.82 3.94 5.63
N HIS A 111 11.95 3.27 5.84
CA HIS A 111 12.64 3.21 7.12
C HIS A 111 12.97 4.61 7.66
N GLY A 112 13.60 5.47 6.84
CA GLY A 112 13.96 6.83 7.23
C GLY A 112 12.74 7.71 7.54
N LEU A 113 11.63 7.56 6.81
CA LEU A 113 10.37 8.26 7.08
C LEU A 113 9.78 7.84 8.43
N LEU A 114 9.76 6.54 8.73
CA LEU A 114 9.30 6.01 10.02
C LEU A 114 10.16 6.52 11.18
N ASP A 115 11.48 6.52 11.03
CA ASP A 115 12.43 7.01 12.04
C ASP A 115 12.25 8.50 12.35
N ARG A 116 11.84 9.29 11.36
CA ARG A 116 11.53 10.72 11.51
C ARG A 116 10.13 11.00 12.07
N GLY A 117 9.38 9.96 12.42
CA GLY A 117 8.06 10.07 13.04
C GLY A 117 6.88 10.21 12.06
N ALA A 118 7.11 10.04 10.75
CA ALA A 118 6.05 10.10 9.75
C ALA A 118 5.21 8.81 9.74
N PHE A 119 4.03 8.91 9.15
CA PHE A 119 3.25 7.77 8.66
C PHE A 119 3.45 7.64 7.15
N PRO A 120 4.24 6.67 6.66
CA PRO A 120 4.47 6.55 5.23
C PRO A 120 3.33 5.81 4.51
N ILE A 121 3.02 6.27 3.30
CA ILE A 121 2.16 5.60 2.32
C ILE A 121 2.96 5.39 1.03
N GLY A 122 3.16 4.13 0.66
CA GLY A 122 3.76 3.75 -0.60
C GLY A 122 2.77 3.93 -1.77
N LEU A 123 3.19 4.62 -2.82
CA LEU A 123 2.47 4.69 -4.09
C LEU A 123 3.20 3.78 -5.06
N GLY A 124 2.68 2.58 -5.29
CA GLY A 124 3.37 1.54 -6.01
C GLY A 124 3.31 1.68 -7.52
N GLY A 125 4.15 0.86 -8.16
CA GLY A 125 3.86 0.26 -9.44
C GLY A 125 3.29 -1.12 -9.19
N GLY A 126 4.03 -2.18 -9.53
CA GLY A 126 3.56 -3.54 -9.24
C GLY A 126 3.58 -3.90 -7.75
N HIS A 127 2.94 -5.02 -7.40
CA HIS A 127 2.81 -5.48 -6.01
C HIS A 127 4.13 -5.94 -5.37
N GLU A 128 5.20 -6.02 -6.16
CA GLU A 128 6.58 -6.13 -5.66
C GLU A 128 6.96 -5.03 -4.65
N ILE A 129 6.25 -3.90 -4.62
CA ILE A 129 6.39 -2.87 -3.57
C ILE A 129 6.28 -3.47 -2.16
N ALA A 130 5.49 -4.52 -1.97
CA ALA A 130 5.18 -5.05 -0.66
C ALA A 130 6.42 -5.60 0.07
N TRP A 131 7.38 -6.17 -0.67
CA TRP A 131 8.66 -6.59 -0.11
C TRP A 131 9.47 -5.41 0.44
N ALA A 132 9.49 -4.28 -0.27
CA ALA A 132 10.19 -3.08 0.15
C ALA A 132 9.51 -2.40 1.35
N SER A 133 8.17 -2.32 1.32
CA SER A 133 7.33 -1.81 2.40
C SER A 133 7.53 -2.57 3.70
N PHE A 134 7.41 -3.91 3.65
CA PHE A 134 7.68 -4.75 4.81
C PHE A 134 9.13 -4.60 5.29
N GLY A 135 10.11 -4.60 4.37
CA GLY A 135 11.52 -4.43 4.72
C GLY A 135 11.79 -3.13 5.48
N GLY A 136 11.19 -2.01 5.05
CA GLY A 136 11.34 -0.71 5.71
C GLY A 136 10.76 -0.72 7.14
N LEU A 137 9.59 -1.32 7.32
CA LEU A 137 8.96 -1.49 8.63
C LEU A 137 9.76 -2.40 9.55
N ALA A 138 10.18 -3.55 9.03
CA ALA A 138 10.94 -4.54 9.76
C ALA A 138 12.25 -3.95 10.28
N ARG A 139 12.98 -3.18 9.46
CA ARG A 139 14.19 -2.44 9.87
C ARG A 139 13.88 -1.47 11.01
N HIS A 140 12.82 -0.68 10.86
CA HIS A 140 12.45 0.35 11.83
C HIS A 140 12.10 -0.26 13.20
N LEU A 141 11.31 -1.32 13.21
CA LEU A 141 10.85 -1.96 14.44
C LEU A 141 11.93 -2.84 15.08
N ALA A 142 12.75 -3.55 14.29
CA ALA A 142 13.83 -4.39 14.82
C ALA A 142 14.87 -3.59 15.61
N ALA A 143 15.14 -2.35 15.22
CA ALA A 143 16.02 -1.45 15.96
C ALA A 143 15.49 -1.06 17.35
N ARG A 144 14.22 -1.34 17.64
CA ARG A 144 13.47 -0.87 18.82
C ARG A 144 12.91 -1.98 19.69
N SER A 145 13.14 -3.24 19.35
CA SER A 145 12.66 -4.39 20.11
C SER A 145 13.69 -5.52 20.12
N ALA A 146 13.91 -6.10 21.29
CA ALA A 146 14.69 -7.32 21.45
C ALA A 146 13.84 -8.60 21.29
N GLN A 147 12.51 -8.46 21.21
CA GLN A 147 11.56 -9.58 21.09
C GLN A 147 11.10 -9.78 19.64
N PRO A 148 10.75 -11.02 19.25
CA PRO A 148 10.11 -11.29 17.96
C PRO A 148 8.89 -10.39 17.73
N LEU A 149 8.85 -9.74 16.57
CA LEU A 149 7.81 -8.78 16.25
C LEU A 149 6.56 -9.46 15.70
N ARG A 150 5.38 -9.06 16.21
CA ARG A 150 4.09 -9.49 15.66
C ARG A 150 3.57 -8.44 14.68
N ILE A 151 4.14 -8.46 13.47
CA ILE A 151 3.70 -7.60 12.36
C ILE A 151 2.62 -8.35 11.58
N GLY A 152 1.40 -7.80 11.56
CA GLY A 152 0.30 -8.25 10.72
C GLY A 152 0.32 -7.58 9.36
N ILE A 153 0.29 -8.38 8.32
CA ILE A 153 0.18 -7.94 6.93
C ILE A 153 -1.27 -8.20 6.50
N LEU A 154 -2.03 -7.13 6.26
CA LEU A 154 -3.38 -7.21 5.70
C LEU A 154 -3.31 -6.78 4.24
N ASN A 155 -3.48 -7.75 3.35
CA ASN A 155 -3.50 -7.57 1.91
C ASN A 155 -4.94 -7.59 1.39
N LEU A 156 -5.30 -6.59 0.58
CA LEU A 156 -6.54 -6.57 -0.19
C LEU A 156 -6.18 -6.90 -1.64
N ASP A 157 -6.49 -8.12 -2.08
CA ASP A 157 -5.93 -8.69 -3.30
C ASP A 157 -6.75 -9.87 -3.81
N ALA A 158 -6.84 -10.01 -5.13
CA ALA A 158 -7.38 -11.18 -5.79
C ALA A 158 -6.41 -12.39 -5.74
N HIS A 159 -5.13 -12.15 -5.49
CA HIS A 159 -4.04 -13.11 -5.52
C HIS A 159 -3.39 -13.28 -4.14
N PHE A 160 -2.83 -14.47 -3.88
CA PHE A 160 -2.07 -14.68 -2.63
C PHE A 160 -0.69 -14.04 -2.65
N ASP A 161 -0.08 -13.94 -3.84
CA ASP A 161 1.28 -13.46 -4.05
C ASP A 161 2.34 -14.21 -3.22
N LEU A 162 2.13 -15.53 -3.15
CA LEU A 162 2.99 -16.55 -2.53
C LEU A 162 3.72 -17.43 -3.57
N ARG A 163 3.87 -16.98 -4.82
CA ARG A 163 4.45 -17.80 -5.90
C ARG A 163 5.85 -18.24 -5.54
N ALA A 164 6.22 -19.45 -5.95
CA ALA A 164 7.60 -19.90 -5.94
C ALA A 164 8.41 -19.16 -7.01
N GLY A 165 9.72 -19.03 -6.80
CA GLY A 165 10.62 -18.42 -7.77
C GLY A 165 11.98 -18.11 -7.15
N GLU A 166 13.05 -18.25 -7.94
CA GLU A 166 14.41 -17.94 -7.49
C GLU A 166 14.63 -16.42 -7.36
N ARG A 167 13.94 -15.63 -8.17
CA ARG A 167 14.01 -14.16 -8.19
C ARG A 167 12.72 -13.55 -7.66
N GLY A 168 12.82 -12.34 -7.10
CA GLY A 168 11.63 -11.56 -6.72
C GLY A 168 10.81 -11.17 -7.95
N SER A 169 9.49 -11.07 -7.80
CA SER A 169 8.55 -10.60 -8.83
C SER A 169 7.32 -9.97 -8.15
N SER A 170 6.32 -9.53 -8.92
CA SER A 170 5.08 -9.01 -8.32
C SER A 170 4.33 -10.07 -7.52
N GLY A 171 4.42 -11.34 -7.92
CA GLY A 171 3.68 -12.44 -7.29
C GLY A 171 4.43 -13.22 -6.20
N THR A 172 5.62 -12.78 -5.79
CA THR A 172 6.42 -13.43 -4.73
C THR A 172 6.55 -12.70 -3.39
N PRO A 173 6.12 -11.42 -3.20
CA PRO A 173 6.54 -10.63 -2.06
C PRO A 173 6.18 -11.29 -0.73
N PHE A 174 4.98 -11.85 -0.57
CA PHE A 174 4.56 -12.43 0.71
C PHE A 174 5.24 -13.76 1.02
N ARG A 175 5.69 -14.51 0.00
CA ARG A 175 6.56 -15.67 0.24
C ARG A 175 7.93 -15.20 0.74
N GLN A 176 8.50 -14.17 0.11
CA GLN A 176 9.78 -13.61 0.55
C GLN A 176 9.70 -13.08 1.98
N ILE A 177 8.56 -12.45 2.34
CA ILE A 177 8.30 -12.01 3.72
C ILE A 177 8.20 -13.20 4.68
N ALA A 178 7.48 -14.27 4.33
CA ALA A 178 7.41 -15.47 5.15
C ALA A 178 8.80 -16.08 5.41
N GLU A 179 9.63 -16.17 4.37
CA GLU A 179 11.02 -16.65 4.47
C GLU A 179 11.89 -15.73 5.34
N ASP A 180 11.71 -14.42 5.24
CA ASP A 180 12.42 -13.44 6.07
C ASP A 180 12.01 -13.51 7.54
N CYS A 181 10.71 -13.62 7.83
CA CYS A 181 10.19 -13.86 9.17
C CYS A 181 10.78 -15.14 9.76
N ALA A 182 10.80 -16.24 9.01
CA ALA A 182 11.39 -17.50 9.45
C ALA A 182 12.89 -17.36 9.78
N ARG A 183 13.67 -16.67 8.94
CA ARG A 183 15.10 -16.39 9.21
C ARG A 183 15.31 -15.56 10.48
N ARG A 184 14.40 -14.63 10.78
CA ARG A 184 14.45 -13.77 11.98
C ARG A 184 13.88 -14.42 13.23
N GLY A 185 13.24 -15.60 13.11
CA GLY A 185 12.47 -16.19 14.20
C GLY A 185 11.22 -15.39 14.56
N TRP A 186 10.65 -14.64 13.61
CA TRP A 186 9.41 -13.88 13.79
C TRP A 186 8.20 -14.69 13.28
N PRO A 187 7.02 -14.52 13.90
CA PRO A 187 5.80 -15.08 13.36
C PRO A 187 5.43 -14.41 12.02
N PHE A 188 4.89 -15.19 11.09
CA PHE A 188 4.33 -14.69 9.83
C PHE A 188 2.81 -14.55 9.96
N HIS A 189 2.33 -13.34 10.29
CA HIS A 189 0.91 -13.03 10.36
C HIS A 189 0.44 -12.38 9.05
N TYR A 190 -0.16 -13.19 8.16
CA TYR A 190 -0.65 -12.74 6.86
C TYR A 190 -2.14 -13.00 6.70
N ALA A 191 -2.88 -11.96 6.37
CA ALA A 191 -4.28 -12.02 5.98
C ALA A 191 -4.46 -11.47 4.56
N CYS A 192 -5.10 -12.24 3.67
CA CYS A 192 -5.40 -11.83 2.30
C CYS A 192 -6.90 -11.84 2.04
N LEU A 193 -7.50 -10.67 1.84
CA LEU A 193 -8.94 -10.52 1.69
C LEU A 193 -9.28 -10.15 0.24
N GLY A 194 -10.21 -10.90 -0.35
CA GLY A 194 -10.65 -10.72 -1.74
C GLY A 194 -10.11 -11.77 -2.70
N ILE A 195 -9.55 -12.89 -2.18
CA ILE A 195 -8.94 -13.93 -3.00
C ILE A 195 -9.94 -14.47 -4.03
N SER A 196 -9.53 -14.48 -5.30
CA SER A 196 -10.29 -15.18 -6.33
C SER A 196 -9.81 -16.62 -6.44
N ALA A 197 -10.70 -17.59 -6.23
CA ALA A 197 -10.38 -19.01 -6.43
C ALA A 197 -10.02 -19.33 -7.90
N TYR A 198 -10.43 -18.47 -8.84
CA TYR A 198 -10.14 -18.62 -10.26
C TYR A 198 -8.85 -17.94 -10.71
N ALA A 199 -8.23 -17.13 -9.84
CA ALA A 199 -6.93 -16.50 -10.08
C ALA A 199 -5.77 -17.22 -9.38
N ASN A 200 -6.07 -18.16 -8.48
CA ASN A 200 -5.09 -18.87 -7.67
C ASN A 200 -5.16 -20.38 -7.90
N THR A 201 -4.05 -20.98 -8.29
CA THR A 201 -3.94 -22.44 -8.41
C THR A 201 -4.01 -23.12 -7.03
N GLU A 202 -4.37 -24.41 -7.00
CA GLU A 202 -4.37 -25.22 -5.77
C GLU A 202 -3.01 -25.23 -5.05
N ALA A 203 -1.89 -25.10 -5.79
CA ALA A 203 -0.56 -24.98 -5.19
C ALA A 203 -0.42 -23.73 -4.31
N LEU A 204 -1.05 -22.62 -4.68
CA LEU A 204 -1.05 -21.38 -3.89
C LEU A 204 -1.94 -21.53 -2.65
N PHE A 205 -3.11 -22.16 -2.77
CA PHE A 205 -3.95 -22.50 -1.62
C PHE A 205 -3.25 -23.45 -0.64
N ALA A 206 -2.54 -24.46 -1.15
CA ALA A 206 -1.75 -25.37 -0.33
C ALA A 206 -0.62 -24.64 0.40
N ARG A 207 0.06 -23.71 -0.28
CA ARG A 207 1.09 -22.86 0.33
C ARG A 207 0.50 -21.93 1.40
N ALA A 208 -0.64 -21.30 1.12
CA ALA A 208 -1.34 -20.45 2.07
C ALA A 208 -1.71 -21.22 3.35
N ARG A 209 -2.24 -22.45 3.21
CA ARG A 209 -2.50 -23.36 4.34
C ARG A 209 -1.23 -23.71 5.11
N GLN A 210 -0.16 -24.08 4.42
CA GLN A 210 1.13 -24.41 5.04
C GLN A 210 1.70 -23.25 5.87
N LEU A 211 1.54 -22.02 5.38
CA LEU A 211 2.02 -20.81 6.03
C LEU A 211 1.04 -20.24 7.06
N GLY A 212 -0.12 -20.87 7.28
CA GLY A 212 -1.12 -20.39 8.24
C GLY A 212 -1.78 -19.08 7.84
N VAL A 213 -1.87 -18.79 6.54
CA VAL A 213 -2.49 -17.56 6.02
C VAL A 213 -3.98 -17.55 6.33
N ARG A 214 -4.49 -16.41 6.76
CA ARG A 214 -5.93 -16.15 6.86
C ARG A 214 -6.42 -15.58 5.53
N TRP A 215 -7.52 -16.07 4.97
CA TRP A 215 -8.09 -15.43 3.78
C TRP A 215 -9.60 -15.43 3.78
N LEU A 216 -10.17 -14.49 3.03
CA LEU A 216 -11.56 -14.48 2.60
C LEU A 216 -11.57 -14.40 1.09
N ARG A 217 -12.41 -15.22 0.45
CA ARG A 217 -12.58 -15.15 -0.98
C ARG A 217 -13.44 -13.96 -1.38
N ASP A 218 -13.30 -13.53 -2.62
CA ASP A 218 -14.19 -12.51 -3.19
C ASP A 218 -15.68 -12.90 -3.01
N ASP A 219 -16.03 -14.19 -2.97
CA ASP A 219 -17.41 -14.72 -2.83
C ASP A 219 -17.96 -14.78 -1.42
N GLU A 220 -17.12 -14.40 -0.46
CA GLU A 220 -17.47 -14.27 0.95
C GLU A 220 -17.55 -12.80 1.38
N MET A 221 -17.29 -11.87 0.46
CA MET A 221 -17.10 -10.44 0.72
C MET A 221 -18.12 -9.59 -0.05
N ASP A 222 -19.34 -9.54 0.47
CA ASP A 222 -20.42 -8.68 -0.01
C ASP A 222 -21.03 -7.85 1.14
N LEU A 223 -21.99 -6.99 0.80
CA LEU A 223 -22.66 -6.14 1.78
C LEU A 223 -23.39 -6.93 2.90
N PRO A 224 -24.20 -7.96 2.61
CA PRO A 224 -24.78 -8.82 3.64
C PRO A 224 -23.76 -9.44 4.60
N HIS A 225 -22.58 -9.83 4.10
CA HIS A 225 -21.52 -10.45 4.91
C HIS A 225 -20.55 -9.44 5.54
N LEU A 226 -20.68 -8.14 5.27
CA LEU A 226 -19.77 -7.11 5.78
C LEU A 226 -19.52 -7.18 7.30
N PRO A 227 -20.52 -7.42 8.18
CA PRO A 227 -20.25 -7.58 9.61
C PRO A 227 -19.26 -8.72 9.93
N ARG A 228 -19.37 -9.86 9.23
CA ARG A 228 -18.45 -11.00 9.37
C ARG A 228 -17.07 -10.69 8.80
N VAL A 229 -17.01 -9.97 7.69
CA VAL A 229 -15.74 -9.51 7.09
C VAL A 229 -15.01 -8.61 8.08
N LEU A 230 -15.69 -7.62 8.67
CA LEU A 230 -15.10 -6.72 9.66
C LEU A 230 -14.70 -7.45 10.95
N GLN A 231 -15.48 -8.43 11.41
CA GLN A 231 -15.09 -9.27 12.55
C GLN A 231 -13.81 -10.09 12.28
N THR A 232 -13.62 -10.52 11.03
CA THR A 232 -12.40 -11.23 10.60
C THR A 232 -11.19 -10.30 10.68
N VAL A 233 -11.36 -9.04 10.27
CA VAL A 233 -10.34 -7.98 10.39
C VAL A 233 -10.03 -7.70 11.87
N ASP A 234 -11.05 -7.50 12.71
CA ASP A 234 -10.85 -7.23 14.14
C ASP A 234 -10.09 -8.35 14.85
N THR A 235 -10.44 -9.59 14.54
CA THR A 235 -9.77 -10.77 15.10
C THR A 235 -8.30 -10.80 14.67
N PHE A 236 -8.00 -10.50 13.40
CA PHE A 236 -6.63 -10.42 12.92
C PHE A 236 -5.85 -9.28 13.60
N LEU A 237 -6.47 -8.12 13.74
CA LEU A 237 -5.90 -6.97 14.43
C LEU A 237 -5.60 -7.27 15.91
N ALA A 238 -6.39 -8.10 16.57
CA ALA A 238 -6.18 -8.49 17.97
C ALA A 238 -4.91 -9.34 18.20
N GLU A 239 -4.48 -10.09 17.18
CA GLU A 239 -3.35 -11.04 17.26
C GLU A 239 -1.98 -10.37 17.10
N VAL A 240 -1.94 -9.12 16.62
CA VAL A 240 -0.71 -8.42 16.20
C VAL A 240 -0.52 -7.08 16.93
N ASP A 241 0.72 -6.57 16.94
CA ASP A 241 1.09 -5.28 17.56
C ASP A 241 1.20 -4.15 16.53
N HIS A 242 1.60 -4.51 15.32
CA HIS A 242 1.86 -3.59 14.22
C HIS A 242 1.16 -4.08 12.98
N VAL A 243 0.58 -3.17 12.20
CA VAL A 243 -0.11 -3.52 10.96
C VAL A 243 0.55 -2.82 9.79
N TYR A 244 0.75 -3.58 8.73
CA TYR A 244 1.04 -3.13 7.39
C TYR A 244 -0.19 -3.44 6.52
N LEU A 245 -0.81 -2.39 5.95
CA LEU A 245 -1.91 -2.51 5.01
C LEU A 245 -1.38 -2.39 3.58
N THR A 246 -1.69 -3.34 2.72
CA THR A 246 -1.35 -3.27 1.29
C THR A 246 -2.59 -3.48 0.46
N MET A 247 -2.80 -2.60 -0.53
CA MET A 247 -4.00 -2.54 -1.33
C MET A 247 -3.66 -2.76 -2.79
N CYS A 248 -3.82 -3.99 -3.26
CA CYS A 248 -3.74 -4.30 -4.68
C CYS A 248 -5.01 -3.85 -5.38
N LEU A 249 -4.90 -3.00 -6.40
CA LEU A 249 -6.09 -2.48 -7.08
C LEU A 249 -6.82 -3.55 -7.91
N ASP A 250 -6.18 -4.68 -8.20
CA ASP A 250 -6.81 -5.78 -8.93
C ASP A 250 -7.80 -6.59 -8.09
N VAL A 251 -7.89 -6.35 -6.77
CA VAL A 251 -8.97 -6.90 -5.92
C VAL A 251 -10.34 -6.36 -6.32
N LEU A 252 -10.37 -5.19 -6.97
CA LEU A 252 -11.60 -4.50 -7.34
C LEU A 252 -12.15 -5.02 -8.67
N PRO A 253 -13.49 -5.01 -8.86
CA PRO A 253 -14.09 -5.38 -10.14
C PRO A 253 -13.49 -4.56 -11.29
N ALA A 254 -13.27 -5.20 -12.45
CA ALA A 254 -12.70 -4.54 -13.63
C ALA A 254 -13.48 -3.29 -14.10
N GLY A 255 -14.78 -3.21 -13.81
CA GLY A 255 -15.59 -2.00 -14.07
C GLY A 255 -15.25 -0.80 -13.18
N VAL A 256 -14.61 -1.05 -12.02
CA VAL A 256 -14.16 -0.03 -11.05
C VAL A 256 -12.67 0.27 -11.24
N ALA A 257 -11.85 -0.76 -11.42
CA ALA A 257 -10.40 -0.67 -11.58
C ALA A 257 -9.92 -1.35 -12.87
N PRO A 258 -10.24 -0.81 -14.07
CA PRO A 258 -9.81 -1.41 -15.34
C PRO A 258 -8.28 -1.33 -15.57
N GLY A 259 -7.63 -0.31 -14.98
CA GLY A 259 -6.24 0.04 -15.16
C GLY A 259 -5.29 -0.75 -14.27
N VAL A 260 -5.30 -2.07 -14.39
CA VAL A 260 -4.42 -3.00 -13.66
C VAL A 260 -3.86 -4.08 -14.58
N SER A 261 -2.79 -4.76 -14.17
CA SER A 261 -2.21 -5.87 -14.96
C SER A 261 -3.22 -7.01 -15.17
N ALA A 262 -3.97 -7.42 -14.14
CA ALA A 262 -4.93 -8.53 -14.18
C ALA A 262 -6.33 -8.12 -13.66
N PRO A 263 -7.20 -7.50 -14.48
CA PRO A 263 -8.49 -6.97 -14.03
C PRO A 263 -9.40 -8.08 -13.53
N SER A 264 -9.90 -7.95 -12.31
CA SER A 264 -10.77 -8.98 -11.71
C SER A 264 -12.13 -9.05 -12.40
N ALA A 265 -12.49 -10.24 -12.87
CA ALA A 265 -13.80 -10.50 -13.46
C ALA A 265 -14.94 -10.32 -12.45
N ARG A 266 -14.68 -10.62 -11.17
CA ARG A 266 -15.61 -10.45 -10.06
C ARG A 266 -15.14 -9.36 -9.11
N GLY A 267 -14.10 -9.63 -8.34
CA GLY A 267 -13.55 -8.68 -7.36
C GLY A 267 -14.49 -8.38 -6.20
N VAL A 268 -14.06 -7.48 -5.33
CA VAL A 268 -14.80 -7.04 -4.14
C VAL A 268 -15.22 -5.59 -4.30
N ALA A 269 -16.51 -5.31 -4.08
CA ALA A 269 -17.07 -3.97 -4.26
C ALA A 269 -16.46 -2.95 -3.27
N MET A 270 -16.39 -1.68 -3.70
CA MET A 270 -15.82 -0.59 -2.88
C MET A 270 -16.55 -0.42 -1.55
N GLU A 271 -17.85 -0.71 -1.52
CA GLU A 271 -18.71 -0.67 -0.34
C GLU A 271 -18.30 -1.69 0.74
N VAL A 272 -17.49 -2.69 0.39
CA VAL A 272 -16.89 -3.66 1.32
C VAL A 272 -15.43 -3.32 1.60
N ILE A 273 -14.68 -2.88 0.58
CA ILE A 273 -13.26 -2.52 0.72
C ILE A 273 -13.07 -1.29 1.62
N GLU A 274 -13.84 -0.22 1.44
CA GLU A 274 -13.68 1.02 2.20
C GLU A 274 -13.84 0.83 3.72
N PRO A 275 -14.89 0.11 4.22
CA PRO A 275 -14.99 -0.18 5.65
C PRO A 275 -13.81 -0.97 6.22
N ILE A 276 -13.18 -1.85 5.44
CA ILE A 276 -11.98 -2.59 5.89
C ILE A 276 -10.81 -1.62 6.05
N VAL A 277 -10.57 -0.77 5.05
CA VAL A 277 -9.52 0.26 5.09
C VAL A 277 -9.72 1.19 6.28
N ASP A 278 -10.94 1.67 6.51
CA ASP A 278 -11.27 2.51 7.66
C ASP A 278 -10.97 1.80 8.98
N ARG A 279 -11.44 0.55 9.13
CA ARG A 279 -11.26 -0.24 10.35
C ARG A 279 -9.79 -0.40 10.69
N VAL A 280 -8.95 -0.66 9.68
CA VAL A 280 -7.51 -0.79 9.84
C VAL A 280 -6.86 0.57 10.15
N ALA A 281 -7.25 1.63 9.46
CA ALA A 281 -6.70 2.98 9.64
C ALA A 281 -6.90 3.53 11.05
N VAL A 282 -8.08 3.31 11.65
CA VAL A 282 -8.40 3.79 13.01
C VAL A 282 -7.95 2.83 14.13
N SER A 283 -7.33 1.69 13.79
CA SER A 283 -6.97 0.65 14.77
C SER A 283 -5.91 1.07 15.79
N GLY A 284 -5.18 2.17 15.56
CA GLY A 284 -3.99 2.55 16.33
C GLY A 284 -2.76 1.65 16.09
N LYS A 285 -2.91 0.56 15.34
CA LYS A 285 -1.85 -0.41 15.03
C LYS A 285 -1.23 -0.23 13.65
N LEU A 286 -1.91 0.47 12.73
CA LEU A 286 -1.40 0.74 11.39
C LEU A 286 -0.07 1.54 11.47
N ARG A 287 0.97 1.02 10.81
CA ARG A 287 2.31 1.62 10.81
C ARG A 287 2.71 2.21 9.47
N LEU A 288 2.28 1.59 8.38
CA LEU A 288 2.40 2.09 7.02
C LEU A 288 1.31 1.45 6.14
N ALA A 289 1.05 2.05 5.00
CA ALA A 289 0.23 1.45 3.96
C ALA A 289 0.88 1.56 2.57
N ASP A 290 0.42 0.80 1.60
CA ASP A 290 0.68 1.07 0.19
C ASP A 290 -0.49 0.69 -0.73
N VAL A 291 -0.44 1.23 -1.95
CA VAL A 291 -1.32 0.88 -3.07
C VAL A 291 -0.47 0.34 -4.21
N ALA A 292 -0.90 -0.75 -4.85
CA ALA A 292 -0.19 -1.41 -5.93
C ALA A 292 -1.06 -1.65 -7.18
N GLU A 293 -0.40 -2.03 -8.26
CA GLU A 293 -0.95 -2.50 -9.55
C GLU A 293 -1.68 -1.47 -10.41
N LEU A 294 -1.66 -0.16 -10.06
CA LEU A 294 -2.16 0.86 -10.98
C LEU A 294 -1.29 0.88 -12.24
N ASN A 295 -1.86 0.51 -13.38
CA ASN A 295 -1.29 0.65 -14.70
C ASN A 295 -2.07 1.71 -15.51
N PRO A 296 -1.57 2.96 -15.57
CA PRO A 296 -2.26 4.05 -16.26
C PRO A 296 -2.47 3.83 -17.76
N SER A 297 -1.66 2.99 -18.41
CA SER A 297 -1.81 2.69 -19.85
C SER A 297 -3.03 1.84 -20.17
N LEU A 298 -3.59 1.18 -19.15
CA LEU A 298 -4.77 0.33 -19.24
C LEU A 298 -6.00 1.00 -18.60
N ASP A 299 -5.81 2.15 -17.96
CA ASP A 299 -6.88 2.85 -17.25
C ASP A 299 -7.79 3.58 -18.24
N ILE A 300 -9.07 3.68 -17.89
CA ILE A 300 -10.09 4.35 -18.69
C ILE A 300 -10.44 5.64 -17.95
N ASP A 301 -10.19 6.80 -18.58
CA ASP A 301 -10.44 8.11 -17.99
C ASP A 301 -9.93 8.27 -16.54
N ASN A 302 -8.78 7.68 -16.20
CA ASN A 302 -8.22 7.72 -14.84
C ASN A 302 -9.15 7.13 -13.75
N HIS A 303 -10.09 6.24 -14.09
CA HIS A 303 -11.01 5.62 -13.12
C HIS A 303 -10.25 4.94 -11.98
N THR A 304 -9.29 4.10 -12.33
CA THR A 304 -8.48 3.34 -11.39
C THR A 304 -7.59 4.25 -10.57
N ALA A 305 -6.99 5.27 -11.20
CA ALA A 305 -6.19 6.27 -10.50
C ALA A 305 -7.01 7.09 -9.48
N ARG A 306 -8.27 7.43 -9.79
CA ARG A 306 -9.18 8.11 -8.86
C ARG A 306 -9.57 7.22 -7.69
N VAL A 307 -9.79 5.94 -7.95
CA VAL A 307 -10.05 4.94 -6.90
C VAL A 307 -8.84 4.79 -5.97
N ALA A 308 -7.64 4.65 -6.53
CA ALA A 308 -6.39 4.62 -5.76
C ALA A 308 -6.21 5.87 -4.89
N ALA A 309 -6.40 7.06 -5.46
CA ALA A 309 -6.32 8.33 -4.72
C ALA A 309 -7.36 8.41 -3.60
N ARG A 310 -8.58 7.92 -3.83
CA ARG A 310 -9.62 7.84 -2.80
C ARG A 310 -9.20 6.92 -1.65
N LEU A 311 -8.70 5.72 -1.92
CA LEU A 311 -8.23 4.79 -0.89
C LEU A 311 -7.08 5.38 -0.07
N VAL A 312 -6.11 6.02 -0.73
CA VAL A 312 -5.02 6.75 -0.05
C VAL A 312 -5.58 7.85 0.84
N ALA A 313 -6.49 8.69 0.34
CA ALA A 313 -7.10 9.76 1.12
C ALA A 313 -7.87 9.23 2.34
N ARG A 314 -8.57 8.09 2.22
CA ARG A 314 -9.24 7.44 3.36
C ARG A 314 -8.24 7.00 4.43
N VAL A 315 -7.10 6.40 4.05
CA VAL A 315 -6.05 6.05 5.00
C VAL A 315 -5.54 7.31 5.70
N VAL A 316 -5.26 8.39 4.96
CA VAL A 316 -4.80 9.67 5.53
C VAL A 316 -5.80 10.26 6.53
N ASP A 317 -7.09 10.22 6.22
CA ASP A 317 -8.15 10.71 7.09
C ASP A 317 -8.29 9.85 8.36
N GLY A 318 -8.16 8.52 8.25
CA GLY A 318 -8.35 7.58 9.35
C GLY A 318 -7.17 7.49 10.33
N VAL A 319 -5.93 7.70 9.88
CA VAL A 319 -4.76 7.59 10.77
C VAL A 319 -4.66 8.79 11.72
N ALA A 320 -4.63 8.52 13.03
CA ALA A 320 -4.45 9.57 14.03
C ALA A 320 -3.09 10.28 13.85
N PRO A 321 -3.00 11.60 14.05
CA PRO A 321 -1.72 12.30 14.12
C PRO A 321 -0.85 11.67 15.23
N ARG A 322 0.32 11.12 14.88
CA ARG A 322 1.26 10.60 15.88
C ARG A 322 1.77 11.75 16.74
N GLY A 323 1.45 11.74 18.04
CA GLY A 323 1.78 12.81 19.00
C GLY A 323 0.67 13.15 19.98
N ALA A 324 -0.57 12.72 19.74
CA ALA A 324 -1.61 12.69 20.77
C ALA A 324 -1.32 11.53 21.74
N ALA A 325 -0.53 11.79 22.77
CA ALA A 325 -0.39 10.89 23.90
C ALA A 325 -1.80 10.46 24.35
N HIS A 326 -2.07 9.16 24.30
CA HIS A 326 -3.21 8.60 25.03
C HIS A 326 -2.82 8.68 26.50
N GLY A 327 -3.29 9.74 27.15
CA GLY A 327 -3.36 9.81 28.62
C GLY A 327 -4.41 8.84 29.16
#